data_AF-A0A6V8PGY0-F1
#
_entry.id   AF-A0A6V8PGY0-F1
#
_cell.length_a   1.000
_cell.length_b   1.000
_cell.length_c   1.000
_cell.angle_alpha   90.00
_cell.angle_beta   90.00
_cell.angle_gamma   90.00
#
_symmetry.space_group_name_H-M   'P 1'
#
loop_
_entity.id
_entity.type
_entity.pdbx_description
1 polymer ?
#
loop_
_entity_poly.entity_id
_entity_poly.type
_entity_poly.pdbx_seq_one_letter_code
_entity_poly.pdbx_strand_id
1 'polypeptide(L)'
;MGIGFIGTFTNENPATAAFNSANRLIAWRFHQRNIDPLSVGWIGAAGGTGLRTPRNITRIFGHMDVAAKNCPGYFFYDRLPRLVRLTVASLMGRMRSPIVFAPMGGEGWRRAGYPAYQSGIIW
;
A
#
# COMPACT_ATOMS: atom_id res chain seq x y z
N MET A 1 -3.19 -3.80 6.54
CA MET A 1 -2.63 -2.80 7.49
C MET A 1 -3.60 -1.63 7.54
N GLY A 2 -3.76 -0.96 8.69
CA GLY A 2 -4.56 0.25 8.81
C GLY A 2 -3.67 1.44 9.13
N ILE A 3 -3.96 2.60 8.54
CA ILE A 3 -3.31 3.88 8.87
C ILE A 3 -4.42 4.85 9.24
N GLY A 4 -4.35 5.37 10.48
CA GLY A 4 -5.25 6.41 10.96
C GLY A 4 -4.57 7.77 10.89
N PHE A 5 -5.30 8.77 10.41
CA PHE A 5 -4.90 10.18 10.52
C PHE A 5 -5.64 10.76 11.72
N ILE A 6 -4.92 11.43 12.62
CA ILE A 6 -5.52 12.05 13.81
C ILE A 6 -6.14 13.38 13.40
N GLY A 7 -7.48 13.46 13.46
CA GLY A 7 -8.26 14.63 13.07
C GLY A 7 -9.63 14.27 12.46
N THR A 8 -10.35 15.29 11.99
CA THR A 8 -11.65 15.15 11.32
C THR A 8 -11.57 15.78 9.93
N PHE A 9 -11.59 14.96 8.87
CA PHE A 9 -11.34 15.42 7.50
C PHE A 9 -12.59 15.40 6.63
N THR A 10 -13.72 15.81 7.20
CA THR A 10 -15.00 15.89 6.48
C THR A 10 -15.06 17.09 5.55
N ASN A 11 -14.37 18.17 5.89
CA ASN A 11 -14.36 19.45 5.16
C ASN A 11 -12.96 20.06 5.00
N GLU A 12 -11.90 19.38 5.45
CA GLU A 12 -10.52 19.82 5.32
C GLU A 12 -9.57 18.65 5.08
N ASN A 13 -8.39 18.94 4.54
CA ASN A 13 -7.36 17.93 4.30
C ASN A 13 -6.46 17.78 5.53
N PRO A 14 -5.92 16.56 5.76
CA PRO A 14 -4.77 16.42 6.63
C PRO A 14 -3.60 17.31 6.19
N ALA A 15 -2.77 17.71 7.16
CA ALA A 15 -1.55 18.45 6.88
C ALA A 15 -0.67 17.69 5.87
N THR A 16 0.04 18.43 5.00
CA THR A 16 0.96 17.85 4.00
C THR A 16 1.99 16.90 4.63
N ALA A 17 2.46 17.21 5.85
CA ALA A 17 3.37 16.35 6.59
C ALA A 17 2.75 14.98 6.92
N ALA A 18 1.45 14.93 7.26
CA ALA A 18 0.75 13.68 7.53
C ALA A 18 0.64 12.81 6.27
N PHE A 19 0.29 13.41 5.12
CA PHE A 19 0.30 12.71 3.84
C PHE A 19 1.69 12.16 3.50
N ASN A 20 2.73 12.97 3.63
CA ASN A 20 4.10 12.56 3.30
C ASN A 20 4.56 11.38 4.16
N SER A 21 4.30 11.42 5.46
CA SER A 21 4.64 10.33 6.38
C SER A 21 3.88 9.05 6.05
N ALA A 22 2.57 9.15 5.83
CA ALA A 22 1.74 8.00 5.44
C ALA A 22 2.21 7.40 4.11
N ASN A 23 2.46 8.22 3.09
CA ASN A 23 2.88 7.77 1.77
C ASN A 23 4.23 7.04 1.81
N ARG A 24 5.19 7.53 2.60
CA ARG A 24 6.49 6.86 2.80
C ARG A 24 6.32 5.50 3.48
N LEU A 25 5.47 5.42 4.51
CA LEU A 25 5.20 4.17 5.23
C LEU A 25 4.51 3.14 4.32
N ILE A 26 3.49 3.56 3.57
CA ILE A 26 2.79 2.69 2.62
C ILE A 26 3.76 2.22 1.53
N ALA A 27 4.53 3.12 0.93
CA ALA A 27 5.50 2.79 -0.11
C ALA A 27 6.50 1.75 0.39
N TRP A 28 7.12 1.97 1.56
CA TRP A 28 8.03 1.01 2.17
C TRP A 28 7.39 -0.38 2.30
N ARG A 29 6.17 -0.45 2.84
CA ARG A 29 5.50 -1.74 3.07
C ARG A 29 5.07 -2.42 1.78
N PHE A 30 4.61 -1.65 0.79
CA PHE A 30 4.20 -2.19 -0.51
C PHE A 30 5.41 -2.69 -1.29
N HIS A 31 6.52 -1.95 -1.26
CA HIS A 31 7.79 -2.37 -1.87
C HIS A 31 8.33 -3.66 -1.25
N GLN A 32 8.29 -3.81 0.07
CA GLN A 32 8.67 -5.08 0.74
C GLN A 32 7.86 -6.31 0.29
N ARG A 33 6.67 -6.11 -0.28
CA ARG A 33 5.74 -7.17 -0.69
C ARG A 33 5.50 -7.19 -2.19
N ASN A 34 6.22 -6.37 -2.96
CA ASN A 34 6.04 -6.19 -4.40
C ASN A 34 4.56 -5.93 -4.78
N ILE A 35 3.86 -5.10 -4.01
CA ILE A 35 2.45 -4.75 -4.26
C ILE A 35 2.38 -3.48 -5.10
N ASP A 36 1.74 -3.55 -6.26
CA ASP A 36 1.42 -2.36 -7.05
C ASP A 36 0.30 -1.54 -6.36
N PRO A 37 0.56 -0.28 -5.96
CA PRO A 37 -0.42 0.59 -5.30
C PRO A 37 -1.58 1.04 -6.20
N LEU A 38 -1.45 0.91 -7.52
CA LEU A 38 -2.49 1.24 -8.49
C LEU A 38 -3.35 0.04 -8.87
N SER A 39 -2.93 -1.16 -8.48
CA SER A 39 -3.68 -2.39 -8.74
C SER A 39 -4.93 -2.52 -7.87
N VAL A 40 -5.76 -3.49 -8.25
CA VAL A 40 -6.88 -3.98 -7.44
C VAL A 40 -6.53 -5.32 -6.79
N GLY A 41 -7.25 -5.68 -5.73
CA GLY A 41 -7.15 -6.96 -5.07
C GLY A 41 -8.53 -7.45 -4.64
N TRP A 42 -8.65 -8.77 -4.55
CA TRP A 42 -9.84 -9.41 -4.00
C TRP A 42 -9.89 -9.21 -2.49
N ILE A 43 -11.05 -8.80 -1.97
CA ILE A 43 -11.34 -8.75 -0.54
C ILE A 43 -12.58 -9.59 -0.25
N GLY A 44 -12.45 -10.51 0.72
CA GLY A 44 -13.56 -11.35 1.18
C GLY A 44 -14.56 -10.56 2.04
N ALA A 45 -15.72 -11.16 2.29
CA ALA A 45 -16.75 -10.63 3.20
C ALA A 45 -16.65 -11.17 4.64
N ALA A 46 -15.58 -11.91 4.97
CA ALA A 46 -15.42 -12.57 6.26
C ALA A 46 -14.46 -11.82 7.19
N GLY A 47 -14.61 -12.03 8.50
CA GLY A 47 -13.58 -11.77 9.51
C GLY A 47 -13.02 -10.34 9.56
N GLY A 48 -13.85 -9.35 9.92
CA GLY A 48 -13.40 -7.98 10.21
C GLY A 48 -13.47 -7.00 9.04
N THR A 49 -13.82 -7.45 7.84
CA THR A 49 -14.27 -6.57 6.74
C THR A 49 -15.73 -6.21 6.97
N GLY A 50 -16.12 -4.93 6.95
CA GLY A 50 -17.55 -4.53 7.03
C GLY A 50 -18.36 -4.84 5.76
N LEU A 51 -17.81 -5.66 4.85
CA LEU A 51 -18.39 -6.02 3.57
C LEU A 51 -19.44 -7.11 3.74
N ARG A 52 -20.58 -6.93 3.07
CA ARG A 52 -21.63 -7.98 2.98
C ARG A 52 -21.33 -9.00 1.90
N THR A 53 -20.67 -8.57 0.83
CA THR A 53 -20.30 -9.41 -0.32
C THR A 53 -18.84 -9.19 -0.68
N PRO A 54 -18.11 -10.25 -1.06
CA PRO A 54 -16.74 -10.12 -1.57
C PRO A 54 -16.70 -9.30 -2.86
N ARG A 55 -15.59 -8.58 -3.10
CA ARG A 55 -15.39 -7.82 -4.34
C ARG A 55 -13.93 -7.48 -4.59
N ASN A 56 -13.64 -6.94 -5.78
CA ASN A 56 -12.37 -6.29 -6.05
C ASN A 56 -12.38 -4.85 -5.52
N ILE A 57 -11.26 -4.45 -4.93
CA ILE A 57 -11.03 -3.09 -4.42
C ILE A 57 -9.60 -2.65 -4.71
N THR A 58 -9.37 -1.36 -4.85
CA THR A 58 -8.02 -0.79 -4.93
C THR A 58 -7.19 -1.17 -3.70
N ARG A 59 -5.89 -1.41 -3.85
CA ARG A 59 -5.02 -1.80 -2.71
C ARG A 59 -4.91 -0.78 -1.58
N ILE A 60 -5.18 0.50 -1.88
CA ILE A 60 -5.26 1.59 -0.91
C ILE A 60 -6.69 2.14 -0.94
N PHE A 61 -7.42 1.94 0.13
CA PHE A 61 -8.85 2.25 0.24
C PHE A 61 -9.19 2.89 1.58
N GLY A 62 -10.28 3.63 1.63
CA GLY A 62 -10.81 4.21 2.86
C GLY A 62 -11.65 3.20 3.64
N HIS A 63 -11.83 3.40 4.95
CA HIS A 63 -12.70 2.52 5.74
C HIS A 63 -14.14 2.53 5.21
N MET A 64 -14.59 3.68 4.68
CA MET A 64 -15.86 3.86 3.97
C MET A 64 -16.07 2.89 2.80
N ASP A 65 -15.01 2.44 2.14
CA ASP A 65 -15.15 1.49 1.03
C ASP A 65 -15.64 0.12 1.52
N VAL A 66 -15.28 -0.25 2.74
CA VAL A 66 -15.52 -1.59 3.27
C VAL A 66 -16.49 -1.62 4.43
N ALA A 67 -17.01 -0.48 4.89
CA ALA A 67 -17.96 -0.39 5.98
C ALA A 67 -18.87 0.83 5.80
N ALA A 68 -20.08 0.79 6.37
CA ALA A 68 -21.00 1.93 6.42
C ALA A 68 -20.53 2.99 7.45
N LYS A 69 -19.37 3.61 7.18
CA LYS A 69 -18.69 4.58 8.05
C LYS A 69 -18.16 5.75 7.22
N ASN A 70 -18.09 6.94 7.82
CA ASN A 70 -17.60 8.15 7.15
C ASN A 70 -16.06 8.25 7.11
N CYS A 71 -15.31 7.37 7.78
CA CYS A 71 -13.85 7.43 7.81
C CYS A 71 -13.26 7.05 6.43
N PRO A 72 -12.38 7.87 5.83
CA PRO A 72 -11.51 8.85 6.48
C PRO A 72 -11.97 10.32 6.44
N GLY A 73 -13.23 10.57 6.10
CA GLY A 73 -13.82 11.88 5.82
C GLY A 73 -13.86 12.13 4.32
N TYR A 74 -14.98 12.64 3.79
CA TYR A 74 -15.20 12.79 2.34
C TYR A 74 -14.10 13.62 1.66
N PHE A 75 -13.70 14.74 2.27
CA PHE A 75 -12.69 15.61 1.68
C PHE A 75 -11.32 14.93 1.53
N PHE A 76 -10.90 14.15 2.53
CA PHE A 76 -9.69 13.33 2.41
C PHE A 76 -9.90 12.13 1.46
N TYR A 77 -11.06 11.46 1.52
CA TYR A 77 -11.35 10.31 0.67
C TYR A 77 -11.19 10.63 -0.82
N ASP A 78 -11.69 11.78 -1.27
CA ASP A 78 -11.56 12.25 -2.66
C ASP A 78 -10.11 12.47 -3.11
N ARG A 79 -9.18 12.63 -2.15
CA ARG A 79 -7.76 12.81 -2.41
C ARG A 79 -6.96 11.51 -2.44
N LEU A 80 -7.53 10.37 -2.03
CA LEU A 80 -6.82 9.09 -2.04
C LEU A 80 -6.18 8.75 -3.40
N PRO A 81 -6.85 8.94 -4.56
CA PRO A 81 -6.22 8.65 -5.86
C PRO A 81 -4.96 9.47 -6.11
N ARG A 82 -5.05 10.80 -5.95
CA ARG A 82 -3.97 11.71 -6.34
C ARG A 82 -2.89 11.87 -5.28
N LEU A 83 -3.28 12.05 -4.01
CA LEU A 83 -2.33 12.37 -2.94
C LEU A 83 -1.71 11.12 -2.31
N VAL A 84 -2.36 9.96 -2.40
CA VAL A 84 -1.85 8.71 -1.81
C VAL A 84 -1.41 7.72 -2.90
N ARG A 85 -2.33 7.21 -3.73
CA ARG A 85 -2.02 6.12 -4.68
C ARG A 85 -0.92 6.48 -5.67
N LEU A 86 -1.04 7.63 -6.36
CA LEU A 86 -0.01 8.10 -7.30
C LEU A 86 1.31 8.45 -6.60
N THR A 87 1.26 9.08 -5.42
CA THR A 87 2.47 9.41 -4.66
C THR A 87 3.22 8.17 -4.21
N VAL A 88 2.50 7.16 -3.70
CA VAL A 88 3.08 5.87 -3.32
C VAL A 88 3.73 5.18 -4.51
N ALA A 89 3.06 5.15 -5.67
CA ALA A 89 3.64 4.59 -6.90
C ALA A 89 4.96 5.30 -7.29
N SER A 90 4.96 6.63 -7.25
CA SER A 90 6.14 7.45 -7.53
C SER A 90 7.29 7.20 -6.54
N LEU A 91 6.97 7.10 -5.24
CA LEU A 91 7.96 6.79 -4.20
C LEU A 91 8.54 5.38 -4.39
N MET A 92 7.72 4.40 -4.75
CA MET A 92 8.17 3.04 -5.05
C MET A 92 9.11 2.99 -6.25
N GLY A 93 8.82 3.73 -7.33
CA GLY A 93 9.70 3.82 -8.49
C GLY A 93 11.06 4.48 -8.20
N ARG A 94 11.18 5.23 -7.08
CA ARG A 94 12.43 5.87 -6.65
C ARG A 94 13.20 5.05 -5.61
N MET A 95 12.57 4.07 -4.98
CA MET A 95 13.28 3.19 -4.06
C MET A 95 14.23 2.30 -4.85
N ARG A 96 15.53 2.44 -4.58
CA ARG A 96 16.51 1.46 -5.03
C ARG A 96 16.10 0.11 -4.44
N SER A 97 16.22 -0.97 -5.22
CA SER A 97 16.06 -2.33 -4.71
C SER A 97 16.82 -2.45 -3.38
N PRO A 98 16.32 -3.25 -2.42
CA PRO A 98 17.07 -3.44 -1.18
C PRO A 98 18.50 -3.82 -1.57
N ILE A 99 19.49 -3.25 -0.88
CA ILE A 99 20.86 -3.78 -0.96
C ILE A 99 20.71 -5.24 -0.53
N VAL A 100 20.67 -6.14 -1.51
CA VAL A 100 20.89 -7.56 -1.26
C VAL A 100 22.34 -7.58 -0.82
N PHE A 101 22.57 -7.84 0.47
CA PHE A 101 23.89 -8.30 0.88
C PHE A 101 24.13 -9.58 0.09
N ALA A 102 24.85 -9.47 -1.02
CA ALA A 102 25.39 -10.64 -1.68
C ALA A 102 26.16 -11.40 -0.58
N PRO A 103 25.90 -12.70 -0.38
CA PRO A 103 26.76 -13.47 0.51
C PRO A 103 28.19 -13.24 0.03
N MET A 104 29.05 -12.78 0.95
CA MET A 104 30.47 -12.61 0.66
C MET A 104 31.04 -14.01 0.38
N GLY A 105 31.05 -14.42 -0.88
CA GLY A 105 31.61 -15.69 -1.31
C GLY A 105 31.04 -16.17 -2.64
N GLY A 106 31.87 -16.14 -3.68
CA GLY A 106 31.63 -16.91 -4.92
C GLY A 106 31.27 -16.08 -6.15
N GLU A 107 32.30 -15.47 -6.74
CA GLU A 107 32.57 -15.42 -8.18
C GLU A 107 31.36 -15.43 -9.16
N GLY A 108 31.08 -14.28 -9.77
CA GLY A 108 30.40 -14.22 -11.06
C GLY A 108 29.29 -13.18 -11.16
N TRP A 109 29.64 -11.96 -11.56
CA TRP A 109 28.68 -10.96 -12.05
C TRP A 109 28.02 -11.42 -13.36
N ARG A 110 27.06 -12.36 -13.28
CA ARG A 110 26.09 -12.56 -14.35
C ARG A 110 24.82 -11.81 -13.97
N ARG A 111 24.44 -10.85 -14.83
CA ARG A 111 23.22 -10.04 -14.75
C ARG A 111 22.08 -10.88 -14.18
N ALA A 112 21.60 -10.50 -13.00
CA ALA A 112 20.47 -11.14 -12.36
C ALA A 112 19.22 -10.92 -13.22
N GLY A 113 18.93 -11.89 -14.09
CA GLY A 113 17.55 -12.19 -14.45
C GLY A 113 16.88 -12.69 -13.17
N TYR A 114 15.89 -11.95 -12.68
CA TYR A 114 15.19 -12.30 -11.44
C TYR A 114 14.53 -13.68 -11.57
N PRO A 115 14.92 -14.70 -10.79
CA PRO A 115 14.11 -15.90 -10.68
C PRO A 115 12.90 -15.58 -9.80
N ALA A 116 11.73 -16.05 -10.26
CA ALA A 116 10.50 -16.00 -9.49
C ALA A 116 10.71 -16.63 -8.11
N TYR A 117 10.52 -15.87 -7.04
CA TYR A 117 10.45 -16.43 -5.70
C TYR A 117 9.11 -17.16 -5.58
N GLN A 118 9.13 -18.48 -5.80
CA GLN A 118 8.09 -19.40 -5.34
C GLN A 118 8.02 -19.29 -3.82
N SER A 119 6.99 -18.62 -3.29
CA SER A 119 6.70 -18.64 -1.87
C SER A 119 6.14 -20.01 -1.49
N GLY A 120 6.99 -20.86 -0.91
CA GLY A 120 6.56 -22.00 -0.13
C GLY A 120 5.81 -21.54 1.12
N ILE A 121 4.56 -21.97 1.23
CA ILE A 121 3.70 -21.87 2.41
C ILE A 121 4.24 -22.81 3.48
N ILE A 122 4.38 -22.33 4.71
CA ILE A 122 4.30 -23.17 5.91
C ILE A 122 3.35 -22.46 6.87
N TRP A 123 2.34 -23.21 7.30
CA TRP A 123 1.09 -22.81 7.93
C TRP A 123 1.24 -22.02 9.24
#